data_AF-A0A9D1LU66-F1
#
_entry.id   AF-A0A9D1LU66-F1
#
_cell.length_a   1.000
_cell.length_b   1.000
_cell.length_c   1.000
_cell.angle_alpha   90.00
_cell.angle_beta   90.00
_cell.angle_gamma   90.00
#
_symmetry.space_group_name_H-M   'P 1'
#
loop_
_entity.id
_entity.type
_entity.pdbx_description
1 polymer ?
#
loop_
_entity_poly.entity_id
_entity_poly.type
_entity_poly.pdbx_seq_one_letter_code
_entity_poly.pdbx_strand_id
1 'polypeptide(L)'
;MKVMEKKRLFWRALVLAAPAAGALLLFFMRDYIVNWAQQFPPCPFYRLFHLYCPACGNTRSILALLRLDIVGSLRYNVMPVLLLAFGALFYVELAAWVFGKRVRIVPRSNA
;
A
#
# COMPACT_ATOMS: atom_id res chain seq x y z
N MET A 1 -17.18 -32.26 7.15
CA MET A 1 -16.74 -31.35 8.24
C MET A 1 -15.26 -30.95 8.15
N LYS A 2 -14.30 -31.90 8.13
CA LYS A 2 -12.84 -31.61 8.07
C LYS A 2 -12.36 -30.71 6.91
N VAL A 3 -13.01 -30.79 5.74
CA VAL A 3 -12.66 -29.99 4.55
C VAL A 3 -12.93 -28.49 4.77
N MET A 4 -14.04 -28.16 5.43
CA MET A 4 -14.44 -26.77 5.72
C MET A 4 -13.49 -26.11 6.74
N GLU A 5 -12.99 -26.90 7.68
CA GLU A 5 -12.05 -26.48 8.71
C GLU A 5 -10.64 -26.23 8.13
N LYS A 6 -10.14 -27.12 7.26
CA LYS A 6 -8.89 -26.92 6.50
C LYS A 6 -8.94 -25.64 5.66
N LYS A 7 -10.06 -25.38 4.97
CA LYS A 7 -10.24 -24.18 4.14
C LYS A 7 -10.18 -22.90 5.00
N ARG A 8 -10.81 -22.90 6.18
CA ARG A 8 -10.77 -21.77 7.12
C ARG A 8 -9.36 -21.55 7.72
N LEU A 9 -8.63 -22.62 8.05
CA LEU A 9 -7.25 -22.53 8.52
C LEU A 9 -6.31 -21.94 7.46
N PHE A 10 -6.47 -22.38 6.21
CA PHE A 10 -5.71 -21.87 5.06
C PHE A 10 -5.90 -20.36 4.87
N TRP A 11 -7.14 -19.87 4.86
CA TRP A 11 -7.40 -18.42 4.71
C TRP A 11 -6.85 -17.60 5.87
N ARG A 12 -6.89 -18.12 7.10
CA ARG A 12 -6.28 -17.47 8.28
C ARG A 12 -4.76 -17.35 8.12
N ALA A 13 -4.11 -18.44 7.74
CA ALA A 13 -2.67 -18.44 7.50
C ALA A 13 -2.30 -17.46 6.37
N LEU A 14 -3.06 -17.45 5.28
CA LEU A 14 -2.82 -16.58 4.13
C LEU A 14 -2.93 -15.09 4.50
N VAL A 15 -3.97 -14.70 5.25
CA VAL A 15 -4.16 -13.30 5.68
C VAL A 15 -3.07 -12.85 6.68
N LEU A 16 -2.48 -13.76 7.44
CA LEU A 16 -1.37 -13.38 8.33
C LEU A 16 -0.02 -13.35 7.59
N ALA A 17 0.22 -14.32 6.71
CA ALA A 17 1.50 -14.49 6.03
C ALA A 17 1.71 -13.53 4.86
N ALA A 18 0.66 -13.23 4.08
CA ALA A 18 0.76 -12.37 2.90
C ALA A 18 1.34 -10.97 3.17
N PRO A 19 0.91 -10.20 4.20
CA PRO A 19 1.44 -8.86 4.44
C PRO A 19 2.88 -8.90 4.94
N ALA A 20 3.24 -9.91 5.77
CA ALA A 20 4.61 -10.09 6.23
C ALA A 20 5.55 -10.45 5.06
N ALA A 21 5.15 -11.38 4.20
CA ALA A 21 5.90 -11.74 3.00
C ALA A 21 6.04 -10.56 2.03
N GLY A 22 4.95 -9.81 1.81
CA GLY A 22 4.96 -8.61 0.97
C GLY A 22 5.88 -7.51 1.52
N ALA A 23 5.82 -7.23 2.82
CA ALA A 23 6.70 -6.25 3.46
C ALA A 23 8.17 -6.67 3.39
N LEU A 24 8.47 -7.95 3.63
CA LEU A 24 9.82 -8.49 3.52
C LEU A 24 10.36 -8.38 2.08
N LEU A 25 9.55 -8.75 1.09
CA LEU A 25 9.91 -8.63 -0.32
C LEU A 25 10.18 -7.18 -0.70
N LEU A 26 9.31 -6.25 -0.30
CA LEU A 26 9.49 -4.82 -0.55
C LEU A 26 10.75 -4.29 0.13
N PHE A 27 11.05 -4.72 1.35
CA PHE A 27 12.25 -4.32 2.07
C PHE A 27 13.53 -4.72 1.33
N PHE A 28 13.59 -5.95 0.79
CA PHE A 28 14.74 -6.41 -0.01
C PHE A 28 14.80 -5.74 -1.39
N MET A 29 13.66 -5.50 -2.02
CA MET A 29 13.60 -4.91 -3.37
C MET A 29 13.66 -3.37 -3.37
N ARG A 30 13.57 -2.70 -2.22
CA ARG A 30 13.42 -1.24 -2.14
C ARG A 30 14.54 -0.50 -2.89
N ASP A 31 15.79 -0.92 -2.74
CA ASP A 31 16.94 -0.20 -3.28
C ASP A 31 16.98 -0.39 -4.81
N TYR A 32 16.62 -1.59 -5.29
CA TYR A 32 16.44 -1.86 -6.71
C TYR A 32 15.34 -0.98 -7.32
N ILE A 33 14.17 -0.90 -6.68
CA ILE A 33 13.04 -0.09 -7.13
C ILE A 33 13.42 1.40 -7.16
N VAL A 34 14.06 1.89 -6.10
CA VAL A 34 14.48 3.29 -5.98
C VAL A 34 15.49 3.66 -7.06
N ASN A 35 16.50 2.82 -7.29
CA ASN A 35 17.52 3.07 -8.30
C ASN A 35 16.95 3.00 -9.72
N TRP A 36 16.05 2.05 -9.98
CA TRP A 36 15.38 1.96 -11.28
C TRP A 36 14.51 3.19 -11.56
N ALA A 37 13.80 3.70 -10.55
CA ALA A 37 12.99 4.90 -10.70
C ALA A 37 13.80 6.18 -10.98
N GLN A 38 15.10 6.22 -10.65
CA GLN A 38 15.98 7.34 -11.00
C GLN A 38 16.31 7.40 -12.50
N GLN A 39 16.08 6.31 -13.25
CA GLN A 39 16.28 6.26 -14.70
C GLN A 39 15.12 6.89 -15.48
N PHE A 40 14.04 7.31 -14.81
CA PHE A 40 12.91 7.94 -15.50
C PHE A 40 13.28 9.31 -16.07
N PRO A 41 12.74 9.65 -17.26
CA PRO A 41 13.00 10.94 -17.88
C PRO A 41 12.44 12.10 -17.02
N PRO A 42 13.02 13.31 -17.14
CA PRO A 42 12.54 14.47 -16.42
C PRO A 42 11.09 14.81 -16.80
N CYS A 43 10.28 15.14 -15.81
CA CYS A 43 8.87 15.48 -16.02
C CYS A 43 8.74 16.80 -16.79
N PRO A 44 8.10 16.82 -17.98
CA PRO A 44 7.94 18.05 -18.76
C PRO A 44 7.09 19.08 -18.01
N PHE A 45 6.08 18.64 -17.27
CA PHE A 45 5.23 19.52 -16.46
C PHE A 45 6.03 20.24 -15.36
N TYR A 46 6.91 19.53 -14.66
CA TYR A 46 7.79 20.14 -13.67
C TYR A 46 8.80 21.09 -14.32
N ARG A 47 9.27 20.81 -15.54
CA ARG A 47 10.19 21.70 -16.26
C ARG A 47 9.52 23.02 -16.67
N LEU A 48 8.23 22.98 -17.03
CA LEU A 48 7.50 24.16 -17.50
C LEU A 48 6.92 24.98 -16.33
N PHE A 49 6.34 24.31 -15.34
CA PHE A 49 5.57 24.96 -14.28
C PHE A 49 6.24 24.91 -12.91
N HIS A 50 7.35 24.17 -12.75
CA HIS A 50 8.00 23.91 -11.46
C HIS A 50 7.08 23.30 -10.39
N LEU A 51 5.97 22.70 -10.83
CA LEU A 51 5.01 21.98 -10.01
C LEU A 51 5.06 20.49 -10.34
N TYR A 52 4.89 19.64 -9.33
CA TYR A 52 4.77 18.20 -9.56
C TYR A 52 3.36 17.87 -10.06
N CYS A 53 3.25 17.13 -11.16
CA CYS A 53 1.98 16.58 -11.61
C CYS A 53 1.58 15.37 -10.73
N PRO A 54 0.30 14.96 -10.71
CA PRO A 54 -0.13 13.86 -9.86
C PRO A 54 0.63 12.55 -10.14
N ALA A 55 1.04 12.32 -11.38
CA ALA A 55 1.82 11.13 -11.73
C ALA A 55 3.23 11.16 -11.09
N CYS A 56 4.05 12.17 -11.39
CA CYS A 56 5.42 12.22 -10.89
C CYS A 56 5.49 12.48 -9.37
N GLY A 57 4.51 13.21 -8.82
CA GLY A 57 4.33 13.39 -7.37
C GLY A 57 4.02 12.07 -6.66
N ASN A 58 3.14 11.23 -7.21
CA ASN A 58 2.85 9.91 -6.66
C ASN A 58 4.09 9.01 -6.66
N THR A 59 4.85 8.96 -7.76
CA THR A 59 6.08 8.17 -7.82
C THR A 59 7.07 8.60 -6.74
N ARG A 60 7.32 9.92 -6.59
CA ARG A 60 8.23 10.44 -5.56
C ARG A 60 7.73 10.18 -4.14
N SER A 61 6.43 10.29 -3.92
CA SER A 61 5.80 9.95 -2.64
C SER A 61 6.01 8.47 -2.29
N ILE A 62 5.80 7.54 -3.23
CA ILE A 62 6.06 6.11 -3.02
C ILE A 62 7.55 5.85 -2.73
N LEU A 63 8.46 6.50 -3.46
CA LEU A 63 9.90 6.37 -3.21
C LEU A 63 10.29 6.88 -1.81
N ALA A 64 9.67 7.95 -1.33
CA ALA A 64 9.84 8.42 0.04
C ALA A 64 9.29 7.41 1.06
N LEU A 65 8.12 6.81 0.81
CA LEU A 65 7.57 5.73 1.65
C LEU A 65 8.50 4.50 1.72
N LEU A 66 9.11 4.10 0.61
CA LEU A 66 10.09 3.00 0.58
C LEU A 66 11.35 3.29 1.40
N ARG A 67 11.69 4.57 1.57
CA ARG A 67 12.77 5.05 2.45
C ARG A 67 12.30 5.32 3.88
N LEU A 68 11.04 5.01 4.20
CA LEU A 68 10.39 5.27 5.48
C LEU A 68 10.28 6.78 5.82
N ASP A 69 10.34 7.66 4.83
CA ASP A 69 10.14 9.11 4.97
C ASP A 69 8.68 9.49 4.72
N ILE A 70 7.86 9.44 5.78
CA ILE A 70 6.43 9.75 5.71
C ILE A 70 6.21 11.25 5.44
N VAL A 71 7.01 12.13 6.04
CA VAL A 71 6.84 13.58 5.90
C VAL A 71 7.19 14.01 4.47
N GLY A 72 8.30 13.51 3.93
CA GLY A 72 8.66 13.72 2.53
C GLY A 72 7.62 13.16 1.56
N SER A 73 7.06 11.98 1.86
CA SER A 73 5.98 11.41 1.06
C SER A 73 4.78 12.35 0.96
N LEU A 74 4.30 12.86 2.11
CA LEU A 74 3.16 13.79 2.17
C LEU A 74 3.43 15.10 1.42
N ARG A 75 4.68 15.58 1.43
CA ARG A 75 5.10 16.79 0.69
C ARG A 75 5.06 16.59 -0.82
N TYR A 76 5.31 15.38 -1.32
CA TYR A 76 5.22 15.09 -2.76
C TYR A 76 3.79 14.86 -3.21
N ASN A 77 3.06 14.00 -2.51
CA ASN A 77 1.63 13.77 -2.74
C ASN A 77 1.02 13.02 -1.55
N VAL A 78 -0.16 13.45 -1.10
CA VAL A 78 -0.88 12.79 0.00
C VAL A 78 -1.54 11.48 -0.42
N MET A 79 -1.81 11.28 -1.72
CA MET A 79 -2.60 10.16 -2.23
C MET A 79 -2.02 8.78 -1.88
N PRO A 80 -0.71 8.50 -2.07
CA PRO A 80 -0.17 7.18 -1.73
C PRO A 80 -0.30 6.84 -0.24
N VAL A 81 -0.15 7.84 0.64
CA VAL A 81 -0.32 7.66 2.09
C VAL A 81 -1.77 7.35 2.44
N LEU A 82 -2.72 8.07 1.85
CA LEU A 82 -4.14 7.81 2.06
C LEU A 82 -4.55 6.43 1.53
N LEU A 83 -4.10 6.05 0.34
CA LEU A 83 -4.38 4.73 -0.22
C LEU A 83 -3.81 3.62 0.65
N LEU A 84 -2.61 3.79 1.19
CA LEU A 84 -2.02 2.84 2.14
C LEU A 84 -2.85 2.75 3.42
N ALA A 85 -3.27 3.88 3.98
CA ALA A 85 -4.08 3.93 5.19
C ALA A 85 -5.46 3.26 4.99
N PHE A 86 -6.22 3.65 3.95
CA PHE A 86 -7.50 3.03 3.64
C PHE A 86 -7.35 1.55 3.28
N GLY A 87 -6.31 1.19 2.52
CA GLY A 87 -5.98 -0.20 2.21
C GLY A 87 -5.75 -1.03 3.46
N ALA A 88 -5.02 -0.50 4.45
CA ALA A 88 -4.82 -1.14 5.74
C ALA A 88 -6.14 -1.31 6.52
N LEU A 89 -7.02 -0.30 6.53
CA LEU A 89 -8.33 -0.41 7.17
C LEU A 89 -9.20 -1.51 6.54
N PHE A 90 -9.31 -1.56 5.21
CA PHE A 90 -10.01 -2.63 4.50
C PHE A 90 -9.39 -4.00 4.76
N TYR A 91 -8.06 -4.05 4.88
CA TYR A 91 -7.35 -5.28 5.19
C TYR A 91 -7.67 -5.80 6.60
N VAL A 92 -7.75 -4.89 7.58
CA VAL A 92 -8.15 -5.23 8.96
C VAL A 92 -9.58 -5.76 9.00
N GLU A 93 -10.51 -5.17 8.25
CA GLU A 93 -11.87 -5.72 8.13
C GLU A 93 -11.89 -7.12 7.53
N LEU A 94 -11.12 -7.35 6.45
CA LEU A 94 -10.98 -8.66 5.84
C LEU A 94 -10.41 -9.68 6.84
N ALA A 95 -9.38 -9.30 7.59
CA ALA A 95 -8.80 -10.15 8.62
C ALA A 95 -9.83 -10.48 9.70
N ALA A 96 -10.52 -9.48 10.25
CA ALA A 96 -11.58 -9.69 11.22
C ALA A 96 -12.66 -10.65 10.70
N TRP A 97 -13.08 -10.50 9.44
CA TRP A 97 -14.06 -11.38 8.80
C TRP A 97 -13.57 -12.82 8.70
N VAL A 98 -12.31 -13.06 8.33
CA VAL A 98 -11.69 -14.40 8.28
C VAL A 98 -11.61 -15.04 9.67
N PHE A 99 -11.45 -14.25 10.73
CA PHE A 99 -11.52 -14.71 12.12
C PHE A 99 -12.96 -14.87 12.64
N GLY A 100 -13.98 -14.54 11.83
CA GLY A 100 -15.39 -14.68 12.18
C GLY A 100 -16.00 -13.47 12.88
N LYS A 101 -15.26 -12.36 13.01
CA LYS A 101 -15.76 -11.09 13.54
C LYS A 101 -16.24 -10.21 12.39
N ARG A 102 -17.45 -9.65 12.48
CA ARG A 102 -17.94 -8.66 11.51
C ARG A 102 -17.66 -7.26 12.05
N VAL A 103 -16.48 -6.74 11.72
CA VAL A 103 -16.11 -5.35 12.04
C VAL A 103 -16.28 -4.51 10.78
N ARG A 104 -16.88 -3.33 10.91
CA ARG A 104 -16.96 -2.31 9.85
C ARG A 104 -16.27 -1.05 10.36
N ILE A 105 -15.16 -0.71 9.75
CA ILE A 105 -14.32 0.44 10.06
C ILE A 105 -14.51 1.52 8.99
N VAL A 106 -14.60 1.11 7.72
CA VAL A 106 -14.83 2.01 6.59
C VAL A 106 -16.33 2.16 6.35
N PRO A 107 -16.90 3.37 6.46
CA PRO A 107 -18.30 3.60 6.18
C PRO A 107 -18.59 3.33 4.69
N ARG A 108 -19.51 2.42 4.42
CA ARG A 108 -20.08 2.17 3.08
C ARG A 108 -21.54 2.58 3.10
N SER A 109 -21.94 3.42 2.15
CA SER A 109 -23.34 3.68 1.89
C SER A 109 -23.98 2.40 1.36
N ASN A 110 -25.10 1.97 1.96
CA ASN A 110 -25.94 0.94 1.38
C ASN A 110 -26.83 1.65 0.34
N ALA A 111 -26.30 1.86 -0.86
CA ALA A 111 -27.11 2.28 -2.01
C ALA A 111 -27.87 1.09 -2.57
#